data_AF-A0A3D1CXY3-F1
#
_entry.id   AF-A0A3D1CXY3-F1
#
_cell.length_a   1.000
_cell.length_b   1.000
_cell.length_c   1.000
_cell.angle_alpha   90.00
_cell.angle_beta   90.00
_cell.angle_gamma   90.00
#
_symmetry.space_group_name_H-M   'P 1'
#
loop_
_entity.id
_entity.type
_entity.pdbx_description
1 polymer ?
#
loop_
_entity_poly.entity_id
_entity_poly.type
_entity_poly.pdbx_seq_one_letter_code
_entity_poly.pdbx_strand_id
1 'polypeptide(L)' 'MKKVIVILLIVAAVVLGYLGITGLNQSEKSVDLLGLEITAQDSESKQTAYIELALGVVALAGGIYLLGQLKKK' A
#
# COMPACT_ATOMS: atom_id res chain seq x y z
N MET A 1 20.57 11.23 -11.33
CA MET A 1 19.40 11.85 -10.67
C MET A 1 18.07 11.16 -11.02
N LYS A 2 17.62 11.13 -12.28
CA LYS A 2 16.32 10.50 -12.66
C LYS A 2 16.20 9.00 -12.29
N LYS A 3 17.28 8.22 -12.39
CA LYS A 3 17.31 6.80 -11.97
C LYS A 3 17.05 6.60 -10.47
N VAL A 4 17.51 7.54 -9.63
CA VAL A 4 17.34 7.49 -8.18
C VAL A 4 15.87 7.71 -7.80
N ILE A 5 15.21 8.65 -8.48
CA ILE A 5 13.77 8.93 -8.30
C ILE A 5 12.92 7.70 -8.65
N VAL A 6 13.27 6.96 -9.71
CA VAL A 6 12.56 5.73 -10.08
C VAL A 6 12.73 4.64 -9.04
N ILE A 7 13.96 4.43 -8.54
CA ILE A 7 14.22 3.46 -7.48
C ILE A 7 13.44 3.82 -6.21
N LEU A 8 13.45 5.10 -5.81
CA LEU A 8 12.68 5.57 -4.66
C LEU A 8 11.17 5.35 -4.84
N LEU A 9 10.61 5.62 -6.03
CA LEU A 9 9.19 5.39 -6.32
C LEU A 9 8.81 3.91 -6.23
N ILE A 10 9.63 3.01 -6.77
CA ILE A 10 9.37 1.57 -6.71
C ILE A 10 9.47 1.06 -5.27
N VAL A 11 10.48 1.50 -4.52
CA VAL A 11 10.64 1.12 -3.11
C VAL A 11 9.46 1.63 -2.27
N ALA A 12 9.07 2.90 -2.45
CA ALA A 12 7.92 3.48 -1.76
C ALA A 12 6.62 2.73 -2.09
N ALA A 13 6.42 2.34 -3.35
CA ALA A 13 5.26 1.56 -3.77
C ALA A 13 5.20 0.18 -3.08
N VAL A 14 6.34 -0.52 -2.94
CA VAL A 14 6.40 -1.81 -2.25
C VAL A 14 6.08 -1.64 -0.76
N VAL A 15 6.62 -0.60 -0.11
CA VAL A 15 6.34 -0.32 1.31
C VAL A 15 4.87 0.02 1.52
N LEU A 16 4.31 0.94 0.74
CA LEU A 16 2.89 1.33 0.82
C LEU A 16 1.96 0.15 0.51
N GLY A 17 2.30 -0.67 -0.48
CA GLY A 17 1.54 -1.88 -0.79
C GLY A 17 1.55 -2.90 0.35
N TYR A 18 2.72 -3.12 0.98
CA TYR A 18 2.82 -3.99 2.15
C TYR A 18 1.99 -3.45 3.32
N LEU A 19 2.14 -2.16 3.65
CA LEU A 19 1.39 -1.51 4.72
C LEU A 19 -0.11 -1.56 4.47
N GLY A 20 -0.58 -1.23 3.27
CA GLY A 20 -1.98 -1.30 2.89
C GLY A 20 -2.55 -2.71 3.02
N ILE A 21 -1.87 -3.75 2.51
CA ILE A 21 -2.33 -5.15 2.66
C ILE A 21 -2.36 -5.57 4.14
N THR A 22 -1.34 -5.22 4.91
CA THR A 22 -1.32 -5.54 6.35
C THR A 22 -2.39 -4.79 7.13
N GLY A 23 -2.67 -3.53 6.78
CA GLY A 23 -3.71 -2.71 7.38
C GLY A 23 -5.10 -3.26 7.07
N LEU A 24 -5.36 -3.69 5.82
CA LEU A 24 -6.59 -4.37 5.45
C LEU A 24 -6.79 -5.67 6.24
N ASN A 25 -5.75 -6.51 6.32
CA ASN A 25 -5.80 -7.76 7.07
C ASN A 25 -5.98 -7.56 8.59
N GLN A 26 -5.40 -6.52 9.17
CA GLN A 26 -5.58 -6.19 10.59
C GLN A 26 -6.98 -5.63 10.86
N SER A 27 -7.52 -4.83 9.95
CA SER A 27 -8.88 -4.29 10.05
C SER A 27 -9.97 -5.36 9.87
N GLU A 28 -9.62 -6.52 9.33
CA GLU A 28 -10.49 -7.69 9.19
C GLU A 28 -10.29 -8.73 10.28
N LYS A 29 -9.27 -8.59 11.13
CA LYS A 29 -9.04 -9.48 12.25
C LYS A 29 -10.10 -9.25 13.34
N SER A 30 -11.28 -9.86 13.16
CA SER A 30 -12.15 -10.25 14.27
C SER A 30 -11.34 -11.19 15.16
N VAL A 31 -10.84 -10.67 16.28
CA VAL A 31 -10.21 -11.50 17.30
C VAL A 31 -11.33 -12.19 18.08
N ASP A 32 -11.47 -13.49 17.85
CA ASP A 32 -12.43 -14.33 18.55
C ASP A 32 -11.89 -14.63 19.96
N LEU A 33 -12.07 -13.68 20.88
CA LEU A 33 -11.77 -13.88 22.30
C LEU A 33 -12.97 -14.58 22.92
N LEU A 34 -12.86 -15.91 23.10
CA LEU A 34 -13.84 -16.71 23.87
C LEU A 34 -15.27 -16.70 23.28
N GLY A 35 -15.45 -16.58 21.96
CA GLY A 35 -16.78 -16.57 21.33
C GLY A 35 -17.50 -15.23 21.41
N LEU A 36 -16.80 -14.17 21.87
CA LEU A 36 -17.25 -12.80 21.77
C LEU A 36 -16.56 -12.20 20.55
N GLU A 37 -17.29 -12.10 19.44
CA GLU A 37 -16.82 -11.44 18.23
C GLU A 37 -16.70 -9.93 18.53
N ILE A 38 -15.55 -9.52 19.07
CA ILE A 38 -15.22 -8.10 19.24
C ILE A 38 -14.82 -7.59 17.86
N THR A 39 -15.82 -7.35 17.03
CA THR A 39 -15.67 -6.66 15.75
C THR A 39 -15.47 -5.19 16.06
N ALA A 40 -14.25 -4.81 16.45
CA ALA A 40 -13.82 -3.43 16.32
C ALA A 40 -13.66 -3.17 14.81
N GLN A 41 -14.79 -2.97 14.12
CA GLN A 41 -14.83 -2.57 12.72
C GLN A 41 -14.31 -1.15 12.64
N ASP A 42 -12.99 -1.04 12.64
CA ASP A 42 -12.30 0.24 12.64
C ASP A 42 -12.28 0.74 11.19
N SER A 43 -13.41 1.32 10.79
CA SER A 43 -13.68 1.80 9.42
C SER A 43 -12.65 2.81 8.95
N GLU A 44 -12.08 3.58 9.87
CA GLU A 44 -10.99 4.53 9.64
C GLU A 44 -9.69 3.82 9.23
N SER A 45 -9.37 2.70 9.90
CA SER A 45 -8.20 1.89 9.56
C SER A 45 -8.35 1.19 8.20
N LYS A 46 -9.54 0.69 7.86
CA LYS A 46 -9.84 0.18 6.50
C LYS A 46 -9.68 1.26 5.45
N GLN A 47 -10.23 2.44 5.68
CA GLN A 47 -10.16 3.56 4.75
C GLN A 47 -8.70 3.98 4.51
N THR A 48 -7.91 4.08 5.58
CA THR A 48 -6.48 4.42 5.51
C THR A 48 -5.71 3.38 4.70
N ALA A 49 -5.93 2.09 4.98
CA ALA A 49 -5.28 1.01 4.26
C ALA A 49 -5.62 0.98 2.76
N TYR A 50 -6.87 1.27 2.39
CA TYR A 50 -7.26 1.44 0.99
C TYR A 50 -6.56 2.63 0.31
N ILE A 51 -6.42 3.76 1.01
CA ILE A 51 -5.70 4.93 0.50
C ILE A 51 -4.22 4.61 0.30
N GLU A 52 -3.58 3.96 1.26
CA GLU A 52 -2.18 3.53 1.17
C GLU A 52 -1.95 2.55 0.00
N LEU A 53 -2.85 1.59 -0.18
CA LEU A 53 -2.80 0.65 -1.30
C LEU A 53 -2.98 1.38 -2.64
N ALA A 54 -3.96 2.28 -2.75
CA ALA A 54 -4.18 3.07 -3.96
C ALA A 54 -2.98 3.96 -4.30
N LEU A 55 -2.40 4.64 -3.31
CA LEU A 55 -1.17 5.41 -3.47
C LEU A 55 0.01 4.53 -3.89
N GLY A 56 0.13 3.34 -3.31
CA GLY A 56 1.14 2.35 -3.70
C GLY A 56 1.02 1.94 -5.17
N VAL A 57 -0.18 1.66 -5.65
CA VAL A 57 -0.43 1.33 -7.07
C VAL A 57 -0.09 2.50 -8.00
N VAL A 58 -0.49 3.73 -7.64
CA VAL A 58 -0.18 4.93 -8.43
C VAL A 58 1.34 5.19 -8.47
N ALA A 59 2.03 5.06 -7.33
CA ALA A 59 3.47 5.21 -7.23
C ALA A 59 4.20 4.16 -8.07
N LEU A 60 3.74 2.90 -8.06
CA LEU A 60 4.30 1.82 -8.87
C LEU A 60 4.15 2.13 -10.37
N ALA A 61 2.93 2.50 -10.80
CA ALA A 61 2.63 2.82 -12.18
C ALA A 61 3.48 4.02 -12.68
N GLY A 62 3.58 5.07 -11.87
CA GLY A 62 4.43 6.22 -12.14
C GLY A 62 5.91 5.85 -12.23
N GLY A 63 6.39 5.01 -11.31
CA GLY A 63 7.76 4.48 -11.31
C GLY A 63 8.10 3.69 -12.57
N ILE A 64 7.22 2.76 -12.99
CA ILE A 64 7.40 1.95 -14.21
C ILE A 64 7.35 2.84 -15.47
N TYR A 65 6.43 3.80 -15.53
CA TYR A 65 6.34 4.73 -16.66
C TYR A 65 7.61 5.57 -16.81
N LEU A 66 8.11 6.14 -15.71
CA LEU A 66 9.37 6.89 -15.69
C LEU A 66 10.57 6.00 -16.03
N LEU A 67 10.58 4.73 -15.61
CA LEU A 67 11.60 3.76 -16.00
C LEU A 67 11.61 3.53 -17.52
N GLY A 68 10.44 3.38 -18.12
CA GLY A 68 10.28 3.25 -19.58
C GLY A 68 10.78 4.48 -20.35
N GLN A 69 10.46 5.68 -19.85
CA GLN A 69 10.95 6.94 -20.43
C GLN A 69 12.47 7.11 -20.28
N LEU A 70 13.07 6.63 -19.18
CA LEU A 70 14.51 6.65 -18.99
C LEU A 70 15.27 5.71 -19.92
N LYS A 71 14.67 4.60 -20.32
CA LYS A 71 15.28 3.63 -21.24
C LYS A 71 15.21 4.09 -22.71
N LYS A 72 14.22 4.93 -23.04
CA LYS A 72 14.02 5.46 -24.40
C LYS A 72 14.92 6.65 -24.76
N LYS A 73 15.63 7.21 -23.78
CA LYS A 73 16.48 8.39 -23.89
C LYS A 73 17.95 8.01 -23.80
#